data_AF-A0A350BCK6-F1
#
_entry.id   AF-A0A350BCK6-F1
#
_cell.length_a   1.000
_cell.length_b   1.000
_cell.length_c   1.000
_cell.angle_alpha   90.00
_cell.angle_beta   90.00
_cell.angle_gamma   90.00
#
_symmetry.space_group_name_H-M   'P 1'
#
loop_
_entity.id
_entity.type
_entity.pdbx_description
1 polymer ?
#
loop_
_entity_poly.entity_id
_entity_poly.type
_entity_poly.pdbx_seq_one_letter_code
_entity_poly.pdbx_strand_id
1 'polypeptide(L)'
;MVKSLFKLLIPISLTGLMLFPSLALQRIESDPVSLQSDPPSRSALLSNRYTQMETDARVVDENLFADLDGYTFRKTFGYLSFYDKISDASFRIVDERSGYVWASSVDYDYFIDEDSPLADPDDIGLNLYWQSKLRSPFFLTYYSGLNLREEHAFENFRSELEVTRFDDGDAVGMNVAVSLFLSKITFNFTVVFNEAGLTVTLPFESIVESEEFKISSVSFYPMFGATKRLRTPGYVVIPDGVGALIRYNDDPTIGVFSKRFFGSDVGLNQTSSEQPLFANMYGITHGHRQHALLAIVEDGAGHAILTHYGSQVYLDFNFTYVTFNYRSTYVQYLNQAKTSSVNLLQA
;
A
#
# COMPACT_ATOMS: atom_id res chain seq x y z
N MET A 1 -26.79 74.72 -26.46
CA MET A 1 -25.67 75.22 -27.29
C MET A 1 -24.46 75.39 -26.37
N VAL A 2 -23.70 74.30 -26.13
CA VAL A 2 -22.27 74.04 -26.51
C VAL A 2 -21.38 74.08 -25.24
N LYS A 3 -21.04 72.92 -24.63
CA LYS A 3 -19.80 72.08 -24.72
C LYS A 3 -18.59 72.71 -23.98
N SER A 4 -17.98 72.10 -22.95
CA SER A 4 -16.86 71.11 -22.98
C SER A 4 -15.92 71.50 -21.80
N LEU A 5 -15.67 70.74 -20.73
CA LEU A 5 -14.78 69.57 -20.52
C LEU A 5 -13.30 69.81 -20.93
N PHE A 6 -12.34 69.82 -19.98
CA PHE A 6 -11.31 68.78 -19.79
C PHE A 6 -10.24 69.10 -18.70
N LYS A 7 -10.13 68.16 -17.74
CA LYS A 7 -8.95 67.55 -17.07
C LYS A 7 -7.86 68.40 -16.39
N LEU A 8 -7.77 68.19 -15.07
CA LEU A 8 -6.69 68.56 -14.15
C LEU A 8 -5.63 67.44 -14.12
N LEU A 9 -4.36 67.78 -14.39
CA LEU A 9 -3.19 66.91 -14.14
C LEU A 9 -2.82 66.96 -12.65
N ILE A 10 -2.66 65.79 -12.02
CA ILE A 10 -2.07 65.64 -10.68
C ILE A 10 -0.64 65.11 -10.86
N PRO A 11 0.40 65.75 -10.28
CA PRO A 11 1.77 65.30 -10.39
C PRO A 11 2.04 64.10 -9.48
N ILE A 12 2.74 63.11 -10.03
CA ILE A 12 3.19 61.89 -9.37
C ILE A 12 4.41 62.23 -8.50
N SER A 13 4.26 62.20 -7.18
CA SER A 13 5.40 62.26 -6.25
C SER A 13 5.93 60.85 -6.00
N LEU A 14 7.12 60.58 -6.53
CA LEU A 14 7.91 59.38 -6.31
C LEU A 14 8.51 59.42 -4.90
N THR A 15 7.84 58.82 -3.92
CA THR A 15 8.40 58.60 -2.57
C THR A 15 8.74 57.12 -2.45
N GLY A 16 10.04 56.82 -2.40
CA GLY A 16 10.57 55.47 -2.27
C GLY A 16 10.08 54.80 -0.98
N LEU A 17 9.23 53.79 -1.14
CA LEU A 17 8.84 52.88 -0.07
C LEU A 17 10.00 51.88 0.11
N MET A 18 10.92 52.17 1.04
CA MET A 18 11.87 51.16 1.51
C MET A 18 11.08 50.10 2.29
N LEU A 19 10.75 49.01 1.62
CA LEU A 19 10.28 47.77 2.25
C LEU A 19 11.44 47.17 3.02
N PHE A 20 11.50 47.44 4.33
CA PHE A 20 12.27 46.61 5.25
C PHE A 20 11.63 45.23 5.28
N PRO A 21 12.30 44.15 4.86
CA PRO A 21 11.79 42.82 5.16
C PRO A 21 11.92 42.66 6.67
N SER A 22 10.78 42.72 7.38
CA SER A 22 10.70 42.16 8.72
C SER A 22 10.95 40.67 8.58
N LEU A 23 12.22 40.27 8.68
CA LEU A 23 12.60 38.93 9.07
C LEU A 23 11.92 38.72 10.42
N ALA A 24 10.74 38.10 10.39
CA ALA A 24 10.20 37.41 11.54
C ALA A 24 11.21 36.30 11.82
N LEU A 25 12.24 36.63 12.59
CA LEU A 25 13.06 35.66 13.29
C LEU A 25 12.08 35.03 14.28
N GLN A 26 11.35 34.03 13.82
CA GLN A 26 10.59 33.15 14.68
C GLN A 26 11.64 32.54 15.58
N ARG A 27 11.73 33.07 16.80
CA ARG A 27 12.59 32.57 17.85
C ARG A 27 12.23 31.09 17.91
N ILE A 28 13.15 30.23 17.46
CA ILE A 28 13.07 28.81 17.72
C ILE A 28 13.11 28.76 19.24
N GLU A 29 11.93 28.70 19.87
CA GLU A 29 11.82 28.24 21.23
C GLU A 29 12.51 26.90 21.19
N SER A 30 13.67 26.83 21.84
CA SER A 30 14.41 25.60 22.03
C SER A 30 13.39 24.58 22.50
N ASP A 31 13.11 23.56 21.68
CA ASP A 31 12.37 22.39 22.13
C ASP A 31 13.02 21.99 23.46
N PRO A 32 12.31 22.09 24.59
CA PRO A 32 12.89 21.68 25.85
C PRO A 32 13.11 20.18 25.73
N VAL A 33 14.34 19.78 25.40
CA VAL A 33 14.78 18.40 25.51
C VAL A 33 14.69 18.08 26.99
N SER A 34 13.58 17.48 27.40
CA SER A 34 13.44 16.88 28.71
C SER A 34 14.47 15.77 28.78
N LEU A 35 15.64 16.09 29.34
CA LEU A 35 16.65 15.11 29.71
C LEU A 35 16.11 14.38 30.93
N GLN A 36 15.20 13.44 30.68
CA GLN A 36 14.81 12.48 31.68
C GLN A 36 16.05 11.62 31.94
N SER A 37 16.72 11.85 33.07
CA SER A 37 17.99 11.22 33.45
C SER A 37 17.84 9.76 33.88
N ASP A 38 16.66 9.19 33.72
CA ASP A 38 16.42 7.80 34.02
C ASP A 38 17.01 6.94 32.89
N PRO A 39 17.88 5.97 33.20
CA PRO A 39 18.37 5.06 32.18
C PRO A 39 17.16 4.40 31.50
N PRO A 40 17.15 4.28 30.17
CA PRO A 40 16.04 3.65 29.46
C PRO A 40 15.84 2.25 30.03
N SER A 41 14.58 1.90 30.30
CA SER A 41 14.24 0.55 30.76
C SER A 41 14.72 -0.48 29.73
N ARG A 42 14.93 -1.72 30.18
CA ARG A 42 15.26 -2.81 29.25
C ARG A 42 14.23 -2.96 28.14
N SER A 43 12.94 -2.75 28.43
CA SER A 43 11.88 -2.72 27.43
C SER A 43 12.02 -1.57 26.44
N ALA A 44 12.42 -0.37 26.90
CA ALA A 44 12.70 0.75 26.01
C ALA A 44 13.89 0.46 25.10
N LEU A 45 14.97 -0.14 25.62
CA LEU A 45 16.15 -0.54 24.84
C LEU A 45 15.87 -1.65 23.81
N LEU A 46 14.86 -2.48 24.05
CA LEU A 46 14.38 -3.50 23.10
C LEU A 46 13.34 -2.96 22.11
N SER A 47 12.90 -1.71 22.28
CA SER A 47 11.94 -1.09 21.37
C SER A 47 12.60 -0.63 20.08
N ASN A 48 11.78 -0.39 19.05
CA ASN A 48 12.20 0.16 17.76
C ASN A 48 12.78 1.59 17.85
N ARG A 49 12.75 2.24 19.02
CA ARG A 49 13.37 3.54 19.25
C ARG A 49 14.91 3.48 19.17
N TYR A 50 15.48 2.31 19.41
CA TYR A 50 16.93 2.10 19.34
C TYR A 50 17.26 1.11 18.24
N THR A 51 18.33 1.39 17.50
CA THR A 51 18.82 0.51 16.44
C THR A 51 19.16 -0.86 17.02
N GLN A 52 18.50 -1.89 16.50
CA GLN A 52 18.81 -3.29 16.81
C GLN A 52 19.68 -3.84 15.69
N MET A 53 20.76 -4.53 16.05
CA MET A 53 21.56 -5.30 15.11
C MET A 53 20.71 -6.44 14.56
N GLU A 54 20.81 -6.70 13.26
CA GLU A 54 20.18 -7.89 12.69
C GLU A 54 20.95 -9.14 13.11
N THR A 55 20.25 -10.09 13.71
CA THR A 55 20.85 -11.32 14.25
C THR A 55 20.57 -12.53 13.38
N ASP A 56 19.54 -12.48 12.54
CA ASP A 56 19.21 -13.57 11.64
C ASP A 56 19.98 -13.44 10.31
N ALA A 57 21.08 -14.18 10.22
CA ALA A 57 21.98 -14.20 9.06
C ALA A 57 21.75 -15.42 8.14
N ARG A 58 20.58 -16.08 8.23
CA ARG A 58 20.26 -17.20 7.34
C ARG A 58 20.29 -16.74 5.87
N VAL A 59 20.90 -17.56 5.03
CA VAL A 59 20.94 -17.35 3.59
C VAL A 59 19.60 -17.80 2.99
N VAL A 60 19.08 -16.98 2.10
CA VAL A 60 17.83 -17.15 1.37
C VAL A 60 18.20 -17.37 -0.08
N ASP A 61 18.47 -18.63 -0.43
CA ASP A 61 18.88 -18.98 -1.79
C ASP A 61 17.71 -18.92 -2.78
N GLU A 62 16.50 -19.25 -2.31
CA GLU A 62 15.30 -19.29 -3.14
C GLU A 62 14.06 -18.76 -2.39
N ASN A 63 13.02 -18.46 -3.15
CA ASN A 63 11.69 -18.21 -2.60
C ASN A 63 10.89 -19.50 -2.65
N LEU A 64 10.75 -20.13 -1.49
CA LEU A 64 10.08 -21.43 -1.32
C LEU A 64 8.60 -21.45 -1.76
N PHE A 65 7.98 -20.29 -1.99
CA PHE A 65 6.56 -20.14 -2.33
C PHE A 65 6.34 -19.59 -3.74
N ALA A 66 7.40 -19.56 -4.55
CA ALA A 66 7.40 -18.96 -5.87
C ALA A 66 8.14 -19.83 -6.87
N ASP A 67 7.41 -20.72 -7.53
CA ASP A 67 7.86 -21.35 -8.76
C ASP A 67 7.54 -20.49 -10.00
N LEU A 68 7.98 -21.00 -11.16
CA LEU A 68 7.68 -20.47 -12.49
C LEU A 68 6.69 -21.38 -13.25
N ASP A 69 6.01 -22.31 -12.58
CA ASP A 69 5.15 -23.29 -13.22
C ASP A 69 3.87 -22.64 -13.74
N GLY A 70 3.61 -22.85 -15.03
CA GLY A 70 2.51 -22.19 -15.73
C GLY A 70 2.72 -20.70 -16.00
N TYR A 71 3.87 -20.13 -15.63
CA TYR A 71 4.25 -18.76 -15.99
C TYR A 71 4.96 -18.71 -17.34
N THR A 72 4.65 -17.71 -18.14
CA THR A 72 5.24 -17.49 -19.46
C THR A 72 6.31 -16.41 -19.36
N PHE A 73 7.55 -16.71 -19.75
CA PHE A 73 8.59 -15.70 -19.90
C PHE A 73 8.16 -14.63 -20.91
N ARG A 74 8.38 -13.36 -20.58
CA ARG A 74 8.07 -12.24 -21.44
C ARG A 74 9.32 -11.52 -21.92
N LYS A 75 10.08 -10.94 -20.98
CA LYS A 75 11.22 -10.09 -21.30
C LYS A 75 12.12 -9.87 -20.09
N THR A 76 13.36 -9.52 -20.38
CA THR A 76 14.36 -9.11 -19.39
C THR A 76 14.71 -7.65 -19.59
N PHE A 77 14.72 -6.87 -18.51
CA PHE A 77 15.30 -5.53 -18.48
C PHE A 77 16.38 -5.48 -17.40
N GLY A 78 17.61 -5.13 -17.80
CA GLY A 78 18.77 -5.19 -16.91
C GLY A 78 19.02 -6.61 -16.40
N TYR A 79 18.83 -6.82 -15.10
CA TYR A 79 18.98 -8.12 -14.42
C TYR A 79 17.64 -8.70 -13.94
N LEU A 80 16.51 -8.13 -14.36
CA LEU A 80 15.19 -8.57 -13.93
C LEU A 80 14.42 -9.14 -15.12
N SER A 81 13.89 -10.35 -14.97
CA SER A 81 13.03 -11.01 -15.95
C SER A 81 11.59 -11.06 -15.49
N PHE A 82 10.67 -10.67 -16.37
CA PHE A 82 9.24 -10.69 -16.12
C PHE A 82 8.60 -11.92 -16.74
N TYR A 83 7.80 -12.61 -15.92
CA TYR A 83 6.96 -13.72 -16.33
C TYR A 83 5.52 -13.43 -15.93
N ASP A 84 4.56 -13.86 -16.74
CA ASP A 84 3.14 -13.65 -16.48
C ASP A 84 2.32 -14.95 -16.56
N LYS A 85 1.16 -14.93 -15.92
CA LYS A 85 0.15 -15.98 -15.99
C LYS A 85 -1.22 -15.35 -16.19
N ILE A 86 -1.73 -15.50 -17.41
CA ILE A 86 -3.00 -14.88 -17.84
C ILE A 86 -4.19 -15.37 -16.99
N SER A 87 -4.20 -16.64 -16.58
CA SER A 87 -5.38 -17.25 -15.95
C SER A 87 -5.82 -16.58 -14.65
N ASP A 88 -4.88 -15.95 -13.93
CA ASP A 88 -5.14 -15.29 -12.65
C ASP A 88 -4.57 -13.86 -12.57
N ALA A 89 -4.13 -13.32 -13.71
CA ALA A 89 -3.46 -12.02 -13.82
C ALA A 89 -2.26 -11.86 -12.86
N SER A 90 -1.59 -12.96 -12.52
CA SER A 90 -0.40 -12.97 -11.69
C SER A 90 0.88 -12.89 -12.52
N PHE A 91 1.95 -12.49 -11.86
CA PHE A 91 3.30 -12.39 -12.44
C PHE A 91 4.39 -12.87 -11.47
N ARG A 92 5.58 -13.08 -12.02
CA ARG A 92 6.84 -13.34 -11.31
C ARG A 92 7.91 -12.37 -11.83
N ILE A 93 8.78 -11.93 -10.92
CA ILE A 93 10.01 -11.20 -11.26
C ILE A 93 11.19 -12.04 -10.81
N VAL A 94 12.07 -12.40 -11.75
CA VAL A 94 13.29 -13.16 -11.45
C VAL A 94 14.47 -12.21 -11.47
N ASP A 95 15.26 -12.19 -10.39
CA ASP A 95 16.58 -11.55 -10.38
C ASP A 95 17.62 -12.50 -10.95
N GLU A 96 18.07 -12.25 -12.18
CA GLU A 96 19.02 -13.07 -12.92
C GLU A 96 20.39 -13.20 -12.26
N ARG A 97 20.72 -12.32 -11.28
CA ARG A 97 21.99 -12.39 -10.56
C ARG A 97 22.00 -13.48 -9.50
N SER A 98 20.85 -13.74 -8.87
CA SER A 98 20.70 -14.69 -7.77
C SER A 98 19.79 -15.87 -8.12
N GLY A 99 18.98 -15.77 -9.16
CA GLY A 99 17.87 -16.69 -9.44
C GLY A 99 16.66 -16.46 -8.54
N TYR A 100 16.66 -15.43 -7.69
CA TYR A 100 15.58 -15.20 -6.73
C TYR A 100 14.28 -14.78 -7.40
N VAL A 101 13.16 -15.37 -6.99
CA VAL A 101 11.85 -15.14 -7.60
C VAL A 101 10.95 -14.34 -6.65
N TRP A 102 10.53 -13.17 -7.07
CA TRP A 102 9.46 -12.41 -6.44
C TRP A 102 8.12 -12.81 -7.03
N ALA A 103 7.16 -13.12 -6.16
CA ALA A 103 5.86 -13.63 -6.55
C ALA A 103 4.73 -12.72 -6.12
N SER A 104 3.81 -12.43 -7.05
CA SER A 104 2.60 -11.63 -6.82
C SER A 104 1.44 -12.40 -6.21
N SER A 105 1.56 -13.72 -6.20
CA SER A 105 0.64 -14.69 -5.61
C SER A 105 1.45 -15.75 -4.89
N VAL A 106 1.00 -16.20 -3.71
CA VAL A 106 1.68 -17.25 -2.95
C VAL A 106 1.20 -18.62 -3.40
N ASP A 107 2.13 -19.58 -3.45
CA ASP A 107 1.76 -20.99 -3.45
C ASP A 107 1.15 -21.36 -2.07
N TYR A 108 -0.01 -21.99 -2.13
CA TYR A 108 -0.79 -22.45 -0.98
C TYR A 108 -1.04 -23.96 -1.03
N ASP A 109 -0.38 -24.70 -1.92
CA ASP A 109 -0.57 -26.15 -2.09
C ASP A 109 -0.26 -26.93 -0.80
N TYR A 110 0.60 -26.38 0.07
CA TYR A 110 0.88 -26.95 1.40
C TYR A 110 -0.31 -26.95 2.37
N PHE A 111 -1.37 -26.18 2.09
CA PHE A 111 -2.60 -26.27 2.87
C PHE A 111 -3.50 -27.42 2.43
N ILE A 112 -3.26 -27.98 1.24
CA ILE A 112 -4.03 -29.08 0.68
C ILE A 112 -3.28 -30.40 0.87
N ASP A 113 -1.95 -30.36 0.77
CA ASP A 113 -1.06 -31.50 0.96
C ASP A 113 -0.31 -31.42 2.31
N GLU A 114 -0.75 -32.21 3.29
CA GLU A 114 -0.11 -32.32 4.61
C GLU A 114 1.32 -32.87 4.53
N ASP A 115 1.68 -33.57 3.44
CA ASP A 115 3.04 -34.08 3.21
C ASP A 115 3.95 -33.03 2.55
N SER A 116 3.43 -31.84 2.25
CA SER A 116 4.22 -30.76 1.66
C SER A 116 5.39 -30.37 2.57
N PRO A 117 6.61 -30.18 2.02
CA PRO A 117 7.76 -29.72 2.81
C PRO A 117 7.56 -28.30 3.37
N LEU A 118 6.54 -27.59 2.88
CA LEU A 118 6.17 -26.25 3.33
C LEU A 118 5.15 -26.26 4.45
N ALA A 119 4.55 -27.39 4.82
CA ALA A 119 3.63 -27.48 5.96
C ALA A 119 4.38 -27.32 7.29
N ASP A 120 3.79 -26.58 8.24
CA ASP A 120 4.27 -26.48 9.62
C ASP A 120 3.18 -26.97 10.59
N PRO A 121 3.52 -27.65 11.70
CA PRO A 121 2.53 -28.23 12.62
C PRO A 121 1.52 -27.24 13.21
N ASP A 122 1.91 -25.97 13.33
CA ASP A 122 1.12 -24.90 13.94
C ASP A 122 0.46 -23.99 12.88
N ASP A 123 0.33 -24.43 11.63
CA ASP A 123 -0.32 -23.63 10.59
C ASP A 123 -1.81 -23.40 10.91
N ILE A 124 -2.28 -22.17 10.70
CA ILE A 124 -3.69 -21.79 10.92
C ILE A 124 -4.61 -22.49 9.91
N GLY A 125 -4.09 -22.72 8.70
CA GLY A 125 -4.87 -23.25 7.59
C GLY A 125 -5.59 -22.17 6.77
N LEU A 126 -5.99 -22.49 5.54
CA LEU A 126 -6.80 -21.61 4.69
C LEU A 126 -8.10 -22.28 4.27
N ASN A 127 -9.22 -21.63 4.60
CA ASN A 127 -10.50 -21.97 4.00
C ASN A 127 -10.57 -21.51 2.52
N LEU A 128 -11.59 -21.97 1.79
CA LEU A 128 -11.78 -21.64 0.37
C LEU A 128 -11.85 -20.13 0.10
N TYR A 129 -12.43 -19.35 1.02
CA TYR A 129 -12.50 -17.90 0.90
C TYR A 129 -11.10 -17.28 0.88
N TRP A 130 -10.24 -17.67 1.83
CA TRP A 130 -8.86 -17.20 1.87
C TRP A 130 -8.04 -17.67 0.67
N GLN A 131 -8.22 -18.91 0.20
CA GLN A 131 -7.55 -19.38 -1.02
C GLN A 131 -7.91 -18.50 -2.24
N SER A 132 -9.19 -18.18 -2.43
CA SER A 132 -9.63 -17.27 -3.50
C SER A 132 -9.10 -15.85 -3.30
N LYS A 133 -9.04 -15.36 -2.06
CA LYS A 133 -8.51 -14.05 -1.71
C LYS A 133 -7.01 -13.96 -2.03
N LEU A 134 -6.19 -14.87 -1.51
CA LEU A 134 -4.72 -14.82 -1.68
C LEU A 134 -4.26 -14.98 -3.14
N ARG A 135 -5.05 -15.66 -3.97
CA ARG A 135 -4.80 -15.74 -5.42
C ARG A 135 -5.22 -14.47 -6.17
N SER A 136 -6.14 -13.69 -5.62
CA SER A 136 -6.68 -12.49 -6.27
C SER A 136 -5.59 -11.43 -6.49
N PRO A 137 -5.48 -10.83 -7.69
CA PRO A 137 -4.55 -9.74 -7.96
C PRO A 137 -4.91 -8.45 -7.22
N PHE A 138 -6.09 -8.38 -6.61
CA PHE A 138 -6.51 -7.25 -5.79
C PHE A 138 -7.37 -7.68 -4.58
N PHE A 139 -7.35 -6.86 -3.54
CA PHE A 139 -8.40 -6.83 -2.51
C PHE A 139 -9.26 -5.61 -2.72
N LEU A 140 -10.57 -5.80 -2.93
CA LEU A 140 -11.53 -4.73 -3.10
C LEU A 140 -12.53 -4.75 -1.95
N THR A 141 -12.79 -3.56 -1.40
CA THR A 141 -13.91 -3.34 -0.49
C THR A 141 -14.90 -2.37 -1.12
N TYR A 142 -16.18 -2.55 -0.82
CA TYR A 142 -17.25 -1.71 -1.34
C TYR A 142 -18.37 -1.53 -0.31
N TYR A 143 -19.09 -0.43 -0.42
CA TYR A 143 -20.27 -0.13 0.36
C TYR A 143 -21.54 -0.62 -0.33
N SER A 144 -22.41 -1.26 0.43
CA SER A 144 -23.82 -1.48 0.10
C SER A 144 -24.64 -0.68 1.11
N GLY A 145 -25.08 0.52 0.70
CA GLY A 145 -25.54 1.55 1.63
C GLY A 145 -24.39 2.00 2.55
N LEU A 146 -24.50 1.73 3.85
CA LEU A 146 -23.44 2.01 4.84
C LEU A 146 -22.65 0.76 5.26
N ASN A 147 -23.03 -0.43 4.75
CA ASN A 147 -22.37 -1.67 5.10
C ASN A 147 -21.14 -1.87 4.21
N LEU A 148 -19.98 -2.02 4.83
CA LEU A 148 -18.75 -2.40 4.13
C LEU A 148 -18.76 -3.90 3.83
N ARG A 149 -18.37 -4.26 2.62
CA ARG A 149 -18.21 -5.64 2.13
C ARG A 149 -16.90 -5.77 1.39
N GLU A 150 -16.45 -7.00 1.22
CA GLU A 150 -15.28 -7.34 0.41
C GLU A 150 -15.71 -8.19 -0.78
N GLU A 151 -14.99 -8.06 -1.89
CA GLU A 151 -15.13 -8.96 -3.03
C GLU A 151 -13.77 -9.12 -3.72
N HIS A 152 -13.45 -10.35 -4.14
CA HIS A 152 -12.19 -10.70 -4.77
C HIS A 152 -12.42 -11.46 -6.08
N ALA A 153 -11.40 -11.48 -6.95
CA ALA A 153 -11.49 -11.97 -8.32
C ALA A 153 -12.09 -13.38 -8.46
N PHE A 154 -11.73 -14.28 -7.54
CA PHE A 154 -12.04 -15.71 -7.65
C PHE A 154 -13.01 -16.24 -6.58
N GLU A 155 -13.71 -15.35 -5.88
CA GLU A 155 -14.74 -15.78 -4.92
C GLU A 155 -16.01 -16.26 -5.61
N ASN A 156 -16.32 -15.71 -6.78
CA ASN A 156 -17.50 -16.04 -7.55
C ASN A 156 -17.11 -16.44 -8.98
N PHE A 157 -17.57 -17.61 -9.43
CA PHE A 157 -17.29 -18.11 -10.78
C PHE A 157 -17.87 -17.25 -11.92
N ARG A 158 -18.76 -16.30 -11.59
CA ARG A 158 -19.33 -15.34 -12.55
C ARG A 158 -18.59 -14.01 -12.58
N SER A 159 -17.61 -13.80 -11.71
CA SER A 159 -16.68 -12.68 -11.86
C SER A 159 -15.72 -13.00 -13.00
N GLU A 160 -15.40 -12.00 -13.80
CA GLU A 160 -14.61 -12.16 -15.03
C GLU A 160 -13.37 -11.27 -14.97
N LEU A 161 -12.22 -11.87 -15.29
CA LEU A 161 -10.95 -11.17 -15.51
C LEU A 161 -10.54 -11.41 -16.96
N GLU A 162 -10.58 -10.37 -17.79
CA GLU A 162 -10.05 -10.42 -19.14
C GLU A 162 -8.64 -9.82 -19.14
N VAL A 163 -7.63 -10.66 -19.45
CA VAL A 163 -6.22 -10.26 -19.43
C VAL A 163 -5.68 -10.23 -20.86
N THR A 164 -5.18 -9.08 -21.27
CA THR A 164 -4.52 -8.90 -22.58
C THR A 164 -3.06 -8.50 -22.37
N ARG A 165 -2.14 -9.16 -23.09
CA ARG A 165 -0.71 -8.84 -23.05
C ARG A 165 -0.38 -7.71 -24.01
N PHE A 166 0.63 -6.92 -23.66
CA PHE A 166 1.27 -5.99 -24.58
C PHE A 166 2.79 -6.09 -24.52
N ASP A 167 3.45 -5.68 -25.60
CA ASP A 167 4.90 -5.50 -25.74
C ASP A 167 5.11 -4.40 -26.79
N ASP A 168 5.64 -3.26 -26.38
CA ASP A 168 5.90 -2.11 -27.27
C ASP A 168 7.40 -1.92 -27.56
N GLY A 169 8.26 -2.82 -27.08
CA GLY A 169 9.71 -2.72 -27.20
C GLY A 169 10.40 -2.15 -25.95
N ASP A 170 9.85 -1.11 -25.33
CA ASP A 170 10.44 -0.46 -24.16
C ASP A 170 9.75 -0.89 -22.85
N ALA A 171 8.56 -1.47 -22.96
CA ALA A 171 7.80 -2.05 -21.86
C ALA A 171 7.04 -3.32 -22.31
N VAL A 172 6.81 -4.20 -21.34
CA VAL A 172 5.91 -5.37 -21.49
C VAL A 172 4.95 -5.41 -20.32
N GLY A 173 3.80 -6.06 -20.50
CA GLY A 173 2.85 -6.14 -19.41
C GLY A 173 1.50 -6.72 -19.75
N MET A 174 0.54 -6.43 -18.89
CA MET A 174 -0.84 -6.88 -18.97
C MET A 174 -1.81 -5.73 -18.76
N ASN A 175 -2.87 -5.68 -19.56
CA ASN A 175 -4.09 -4.94 -19.24
C ASN A 175 -5.12 -5.93 -18.71
N VAL A 176 -5.71 -5.64 -17.56
CA VAL A 176 -6.67 -6.50 -16.88
C VAL A 176 -7.98 -5.76 -16.74
N ALA A 177 -9.00 -6.22 -17.45
CA ALA A 177 -10.38 -5.75 -17.27
C ALA A 177 -11.09 -6.66 -16.28
N VAL A 178 -11.61 -6.06 -15.21
CA VAL A 178 -12.26 -6.75 -14.10
C VAL A 178 -13.75 -6.47 -14.13
N SER A 179 -14.56 -7.53 -14.01
CA SER A 179 -16.00 -7.46 -13.84
C SER A 179 -16.43 -8.31 -12.66
N LEU A 180 -16.88 -7.66 -11.58
CA LEU A 180 -17.25 -8.34 -10.33
C LEU A 180 -18.74 -8.68 -10.27
N PHE A 181 -19.06 -9.91 -9.89
CA PHE A 181 -20.44 -10.38 -9.94
C PHE A 181 -21.33 -9.83 -8.82
N LEU A 182 -20.86 -9.70 -7.58
CA LEU A 182 -21.69 -9.31 -6.44
C LEU A 182 -21.91 -7.80 -6.40
N SER A 183 -20.84 -7.02 -6.47
CA SER A 183 -20.88 -5.55 -6.43
C SER A 183 -21.26 -4.91 -7.77
N LYS A 184 -21.16 -5.65 -8.88
CA LYS A 184 -21.31 -5.12 -10.26
C LYS A 184 -20.30 -4.02 -10.59
N ILE A 185 -19.24 -3.87 -9.79
CA ILE A 185 -18.16 -2.92 -10.06
C ILE A 185 -17.30 -3.50 -11.17
N THR A 186 -16.97 -2.66 -12.14
CA THR A 186 -15.99 -2.99 -13.19
C THR A 186 -14.87 -1.97 -13.17
N PHE A 187 -13.65 -2.38 -13.47
CA PHE A 187 -12.52 -1.47 -13.61
C PHE A 187 -11.42 -2.11 -14.45
N ASN A 188 -10.51 -1.27 -14.97
CA ASN A 188 -9.35 -1.74 -15.69
C ASN A 188 -8.10 -1.33 -14.93
N PHE A 189 -7.14 -2.24 -14.77
CA PHE A 189 -5.82 -1.89 -14.28
C PHE A 189 -4.74 -2.45 -15.19
N THR A 190 -3.56 -1.86 -15.13
CA THR A 190 -2.41 -2.26 -15.95
C THR A 190 -1.26 -2.67 -15.06
N VAL A 191 -0.50 -3.66 -15.52
CA VAL A 191 0.79 -4.05 -14.96
C VAL A 191 1.82 -3.80 -16.05
N VAL A 192 2.78 -2.94 -15.78
CA VAL A 192 3.82 -2.53 -16.74
C VAL A 192 5.18 -2.88 -16.16
N PHE A 193 6.02 -3.54 -16.96
CA PHE A 193 7.41 -3.86 -16.62
C PHE A 193 8.36 -3.29 -17.67
N ASN A 194 9.33 -2.50 -17.22
CA ASN A 194 10.35 -1.84 -18.06
C ASN A 194 11.67 -1.68 -17.29
N GLU A 195 12.62 -0.89 -17.82
CA GLU A 195 13.91 -0.62 -17.18
C GLU A 195 13.80 0.06 -15.79
N ALA A 196 12.73 0.81 -15.52
CA ALA A 196 12.51 1.45 -14.21
C ALA A 196 11.95 0.46 -13.16
N GLY A 197 11.44 -0.70 -13.60
CA GLY A 197 10.89 -1.73 -12.75
C GLY A 197 9.44 -2.06 -13.09
N LEU A 198 8.66 -2.41 -12.07
CA LEU A 198 7.27 -2.82 -12.19
C LEU A 198 6.34 -1.68 -11.70
N THR A 199 5.35 -1.33 -12.49
CA THR A 199 4.30 -0.35 -12.14
C THR A 199 2.93 -1.00 -12.26
N VAL A 200 2.04 -0.71 -11.30
CA VAL A 200 0.63 -1.14 -11.34
C VAL A 200 -0.25 0.11 -11.27
N THR A 201 -1.13 0.28 -12.25
CA THR A 201 -1.95 1.49 -12.38
C THR A 201 -3.43 1.14 -12.53
N LEU A 202 -4.28 1.76 -11.70
CA LEU A 202 -5.73 1.74 -11.83
C LEU A 202 -6.21 3.16 -12.21
N PRO A 203 -6.50 3.43 -13.49
CA PRO A 203 -7.05 4.72 -13.90
C PRO A 203 -8.44 4.92 -13.31
N PHE A 204 -8.66 6.05 -12.64
CA PHE A 204 -9.91 6.35 -11.92
C PHE A 204 -11.13 6.30 -12.85
N GLU A 205 -10.99 6.86 -14.05
CA GLU A 205 -12.00 6.90 -15.10
C GLU A 205 -12.42 5.52 -15.64
N SER A 206 -11.63 4.47 -15.37
CA SER A 206 -12.00 3.10 -15.74
C SER A 206 -13.00 2.46 -14.77
N ILE A 207 -13.12 3.03 -13.56
CA ILE A 207 -13.99 2.48 -12.51
C ILE A 207 -15.44 2.82 -12.84
N VAL A 208 -16.26 1.78 -13.01
CA VAL A 208 -17.70 1.88 -13.19
C VAL A 208 -18.38 1.25 -11.98
N GLU A 209 -19.28 2.02 -11.38
CA GLU A 209 -20.00 1.65 -10.17
C GLU A 209 -21.50 1.76 -10.40
N SER A 210 -22.29 1.01 -9.64
CA SER A 210 -23.74 1.21 -9.61
C SER A 210 -24.13 2.29 -8.59
N GLU A 211 -25.41 2.64 -8.52
CA GLU A 211 -25.90 3.51 -7.44
C GLU A 211 -25.91 2.80 -6.08
N GLU A 212 -26.15 1.49 -6.07
CA GLU A 212 -26.28 0.68 -4.85
C GLU A 212 -24.92 0.30 -4.24
N PHE A 213 -23.92 0.07 -5.11
CA PHE A 213 -22.60 -0.40 -4.71
C PHE A 213 -21.52 0.58 -5.11
N LYS A 214 -20.78 1.06 -4.10
CA LYS A 214 -19.71 2.04 -4.26
C LYS A 214 -18.39 1.49 -3.75
N ILE A 215 -17.34 1.53 -4.55
CA ILE A 215 -15.98 1.16 -4.16
C ILE A 215 -15.57 1.97 -2.94
N SER A 216 -15.03 1.30 -1.95
CA SER A 216 -14.49 1.88 -0.72
C SER A 216 -12.97 1.96 -0.84
N SER A 217 -12.33 0.84 -1.14
CA SER A 217 -10.87 0.77 -1.28
C SER A 217 -10.42 -0.35 -2.20
N VAL A 218 -9.21 -0.22 -2.74
CA VAL A 218 -8.53 -1.26 -3.52
C VAL A 218 -7.09 -1.40 -3.07
N SER A 219 -6.60 -2.63 -3.00
CA SER A 219 -5.17 -2.95 -2.86
C SER A 219 -4.76 -3.86 -4.00
N PHE A 220 -3.59 -3.65 -4.59
CA PHE A 220 -3.07 -4.49 -5.66
C PHE A 220 -1.93 -5.38 -5.18
N TYR A 221 -1.93 -6.61 -5.70
CA TYR A 221 -0.98 -7.67 -5.38
C TYR A 221 -0.55 -7.72 -3.91
N PRO A 222 -1.50 -7.89 -2.96
CA PRO A 222 -1.21 -7.77 -1.53
C PRO A 222 -0.19 -8.80 -1.01
N MET A 223 -0.01 -9.88 -1.77
CA MET A 223 0.92 -10.96 -1.46
C MET A 223 2.29 -10.80 -2.13
N PHE A 224 2.54 -9.69 -2.84
CA PHE A 224 3.84 -9.45 -3.46
C PHE A 224 4.93 -9.25 -2.41
N GLY A 225 5.87 -10.19 -2.33
CA GLY A 225 6.89 -10.21 -1.28
C GLY A 225 6.39 -10.73 0.08
N ALA A 226 5.33 -11.53 0.09
CA ALA A 226 4.91 -12.24 1.29
C ALA A 226 5.87 -13.39 1.63
N THR A 227 6.03 -13.68 2.93
CA THR A 227 6.83 -14.81 3.42
C THR A 227 6.05 -15.65 4.40
N LYS A 228 6.14 -16.97 4.30
CA LYS A 228 5.51 -17.85 5.28
C LYS A 228 6.29 -17.87 6.59
N ARG A 229 5.61 -17.54 7.68
CA ARG A 229 6.13 -17.58 9.06
C ARG A 229 7.55 -17.01 9.13
N LEU A 230 8.46 -17.75 9.76
CA LEU A 230 9.88 -17.43 9.86
C LEU A 230 10.75 -18.22 8.87
N ARG A 231 10.17 -18.87 7.86
CA ARG A 231 10.94 -19.67 6.89
C ARG A 231 11.92 -18.79 6.10
N THR A 232 11.47 -17.60 5.72
CA THR A 232 12.32 -16.56 5.14
C THR A 232 12.60 -15.50 6.21
N PRO A 233 13.86 -15.32 6.66
CA PRO A 233 14.23 -14.20 7.52
C PRO A 233 14.06 -12.88 6.78
N GLY A 234 13.86 -11.78 7.51
CA GLY A 234 13.74 -10.49 6.87
C GLY A 234 13.00 -9.44 7.68
N TYR A 235 12.70 -8.35 7.01
CA TYR A 235 12.04 -7.20 7.60
C TYR A 235 11.42 -6.30 6.54
N VAL A 236 10.46 -5.49 6.98
CA VAL A 236 9.85 -4.40 6.22
C VAL A 236 10.46 -3.09 6.67
N VAL A 237 10.93 -2.28 5.74
CA VAL A 237 11.39 -0.91 5.99
C VAL A 237 10.20 0.03 5.85
N ILE A 238 9.92 0.82 6.89
CA ILE A 238 8.85 1.81 6.88
C ILE A 238 9.40 3.21 7.23
N PRO A 239 8.92 4.27 6.57
CA PRO A 239 9.34 5.65 6.84
C PRO A 239 8.55 6.26 8.02
N ASP A 240 8.46 5.53 9.14
CA ASP A 240 7.87 6.02 10.38
C ASP A 240 8.93 6.73 11.23
N GLY A 241 8.72 8.00 11.56
CA GLY A 241 9.77 8.82 12.19
C GLY A 241 11.01 8.99 11.31
N VAL A 242 12.17 8.72 11.90
CA VAL A 242 13.47 8.67 11.21
C VAL A 242 13.68 7.39 10.40
N GLY A 243 12.67 6.51 10.37
CA GLY A 243 12.72 5.17 9.76
C GLY A 243 12.65 4.07 10.82
N ALA A 244 11.90 3.02 10.53
CA ALA A 244 11.78 1.84 11.37
C ALA A 244 11.81 0.54 10.55
N LEU A 245 12.15 -0.56 11.21
CA LEU A 245 12.08 -1.90 10.66
C LEU A 245 11.00 -2.70 11.39
N ILE A 246 10.08 -3.30 10.64
CA ILE A 246 9.20 -4.35 11.16
C ILE A 246 9.85 -5.69 10.81
N ARG A 247 10.42 -6.36 11.80
CA ARG A 247 11.02 -7.69 11.60
C ARG A 247 9.93 -8.75 11.51
N TYR A 248 10.13 -9.71 10.62
CA TYR A 248 9.24 -10.86 10.55
C TYR A 248 9.25 -11.59 11.88
N ASN A 249 8.06 -11.85 12.37
CA ASN A 249 7.78 -12.49 13.64
C ASN A 249 6.55 -13.36 13.45
N ASP A 250 6.37 -14.30 14.37
CA ASP A 250 5.27 -15.26 14.38
C ASP A 250 4.46 -15.17 15.67
N ASP A 251 4.53 -14.00 16.32
CA ASP A 251 3.86 -13.73 17.58
C ASP A 251 2.50 -13.11 17.31
N PRO A 252 1.40 -13.86 17.49
CA PRO A 252 0.05 -13.38 17.19
C PRO A 252 -0.40 -12.24 18.13
N THR A 253 0.37 -11.95 19.20
CA THR A 253 0.08 -10.83 20.09
C THR A 253 0.59 -9.49 19.55
N ILE A 254 1.48 -9.51 18.56
CA ILE A 254 1.94 -8.32 17.86
C ILE A 254 0.84 -7.90 16.88
N GLY A 255 0.22 -6.76 17.16
CA GLY A 255 -0.86 -6.24 16.33
C GLY A 255 -0.44 -5.87 14.91
N VAL A 256 -1.44 -5.73 14.04
CA VAL A 256 -1.26 -5.27 12.66
C VAL A 256 -0.73 -3.84 12.65
N PHE A 257 0.35 -3.60 11.90
CA PHE A 257 0.80 -2.24 11.64
C PHE A 257 -0.06 -1.64 10.54
N SER A 258 -0.67 -0.48 10.78
CA SER A 258 -1.47 0.23 9.78
C SER A 258 -1.32 1.74 9.96
N LYS A 259 -0.80 2.42 8.93
CA LYS A 259 -0.62 3.88 8.95
C LYS A 259 -0.91 4.49 7.59
N ARG A 260 -1.45 5.70 7.59
CA ARG A 260 -1.61 6.50 6.37
C ARG A 260 -0.24 7.04 5.93
N PHE A 261 -0.01 7.12 4.62
CA PHE A 261 1.18 7.79 4.10
C PHE A 261 1.14 9.29 4.37
N PHE A 262 -0.02 9.91 4.22
CA PHE A 262 -0.25 11.31 4.55
C PHE A 262 -1.45 11.45 5.49
N GLY A 263 -1.52 12.59 6.18
CA GLY A 263 -2.45 12.83 7.29
C GLY A 263 -3.93 12.60 6.95
N SER A 264 -4.77 12.59 7.99
CA SER A 264 -6.21 12.44 7.86
C SER A 264 -6.84 13.53 6.99
N ASP A 265 -7.95 13.19 6.34
CA ASP A 265 -8.75 14.16 5.58
C ASP A 265 -9.48 15.11 6.56
N VAL A 266 -8.97 16.34 6.65
CA VAL A 266 -9.54 17.40 7.50
C VAL A 266 -10.97 17.75 7.07
N GLY A 267 -11.30 17.60 5.78
CA GLY A 267 -12.64 17.84 5.24
C GLY A 267 -13.69 16.87 5.78
N LEU A 268 -13.27 15.67 6.18
CA LEU A 268 -14.15 14.64 6.76
C LEU A 268 -14.22 14.71 8.30
N ASN A 269 -13.62 15.73 8.93
CA ASN A 269 -13.46 15.83 10.38
C ASN A 269 -12.83 14.58 11.02
N GLN A 270 -12.04 13.83 10.25
CA GLN A 270 -11.30 12.69 10.77
C GLN A 270 -10.13 13.23 11.59
N THR A 271 -10.17 12.97 12.90
CA THR A 271 -9.05 13.28 13.79
C THR A 271 -8.38 11.97 14.17
N SER A 272 -7.08 11.87 13.92
CA SER A 272 -6.25 10.77 14.36
C SER A 272 -5.15 11.31 15.26
N SER A 273 -4.87 10.61 16.36
CA SER A 273 -3.67 10.86 17.15
C SER A 273 -2.44 10.19 16.54
N GLU A 274 -2.65 9.25 15.62
CA GLU A 274 -1.59 8.55 14.90
C GLU A 274 -0.91 9.49 13.91
N GLN A 275 0.42 9.57 13.98
CA GLN A 275 1.20 10.35 13.04
C GLN A 275 1.30 9.61 11.69
N PRO A 276 1.11 10.29 10.56
CA PRO A 276 1.31 9.69 9.25
C PRO A 276 2.78 9.37 9.03
N LEU A 277 3.05 8.56 8.01
CA LEU A 277 4.41 8.27 7.56
C LEU A 277 5.08 9.51 6.96
N PHE A 278 6.41 9.53 6.91
CA PHE A 278 7.18 10.66 6.36
C PHE A 278 7.38 10.59 4.84
N ALA A 279 7.22 9.41 4.25
CA ALA A 279 7.40 9.20 2.82
C ALA A 279 6.41 8.16 2.29
N ASN A 280 6.00 8.32 1.03
CA ASN A 280 5.09 7.47 0.27
C ASN A 280 5.77 6.18 -0.25
N MET A 281 6.53 5.50 0.60
CA MET A 281 7.31 4.33 0.22
C MET A 281 7.44 3.31 1.34
N TYR A 282 7.77 2.07 0.97
CA TYR A 282 8.18 1.03 1.90
C TYR A 282 9.13 0.06 1.20
N GLY A 283 9.87 -0.72 1.98
CA GLY A 283 10.77 -1.75 1.46
C GLY A 283 10.45 -3.10 2.06
N ILE A 284 10.63 -4.17 1.28
CA ILE A 284 10.56 -5.55 1.76
C ILE A 284 11.95 -6.16 1.56
N THR A 285 12.47 -6.83 2.59
CA THR A 285 13.77 -7.50 2.54
C THR A 285 13.62 -8.96 2.94
N HIS A 286 14.05 -9.86 2.06
CA HIS A 286 14.16 -11.29 2.32
C HIS A 286 15.65 -11.62 2.48
N GLY A 287 16.04 -12.00 3.69
CA GLY A 287 17.44 -12.18 4.07
C GLY A 287 18.18 -10.86 4.25
N HIS A 288 18.85 -10.70 5.39
CA HIS A 288 19.63 -9.50 5.65
C HIS A 288 20.70 -9.31 4.56
N ARG A 289 20.61 -8.18 3.83
CA ARG A 289 21.51 -7.79 2.71
C ARG A 289 21.51 -8.77 1.52
N GLN A 290 20.39 -9.44 1.28
CA GLN A 290 20.27 -10.42 0.19
C GLN A 290 19.31 -9.92 -0.88
N HIS A 291 18.01 -10.12 -0.70
CA HIS A 291 17.00 -9.72 -1.68
C HIS A 291 16.13 -8.63 -1.11
N ALA A 292 15.97 -7.54 -1.85
CA ALA A 292 15.11 -6.45 -1.43
C ALA A 292 14.36 -5.85 -2.62
N LEU A 293 13.17 -5.36 -2.34
CA LEU A 293 12.41 -4.50 -3.23
C LEU A 293 12.05 -3.21 -2.51
N LEU A 294 11.83 -2.17 -3.31
CA LEU A 294 11.33 -0.88 -2.87
C LEU A 294 10.06 -0.57 -3.63
N ALA A 295 9.00 -0.26 -2.88
CA ALA A 295 7.71 0.14 -3.42
C ALA A 295 7.48 1.62 -3.12
N ILE A 296 7.07 2.37 -4.15
CA ILE A 296 6.78 3.80 -4.08
C ILE A 296 5.36 4.01 -4.57
N VAL A 297 4.56 4.75 -3.82
CA VAL A 297 3.21 5.12 -4.22
C VAL A 297 3.26 6.42 -5.02
N GLU A 298 3.30 6.31 -6.35
CA GLU A 298 3.48 7.47 -7.24
C GLU A 298 2.29 8.43 -7.22
N ASP A 299 1.07 7.89 -7.26
CA ASP A 299 -0.17 8.67 -7.22
C ASP A 299 -1.18 8.08 -6.24
N GLY A 300 -2.12 8.91 -5.75
CA GLY A 300 -3.13 8.52 -4.76
C GLY A 300 -2.60 8.36 -3.32
N ALA A 301 -1.33 8.67 -3.06
CA ALA A 301 -0.69 8.52 -1.74
C ALA A 301 -1.43 9.28 -0.61
N GLY A 302 -2.13 10.38 -0.92
CA GLY A 302 -2.93 11.15 0.03
C GLY A 302 -4.05 10.35 0.71
N HIS A 303 -4.56 9.31 0.03
CA HIS A 303 -5.62 8.44 0.54
C HIS A 303 -5.14 7.00 0.81
N ALA A 304 -3.82 6.78 0.72
CA ALA A 304 -3.23 5.46 0.83
C ALA A 304 -2.83 5.11 2.27
N ILE A 305 -3.01 3.84 2.63
CA ILE A 305 -2.67 3.26 3.93
C ILE A 305 -1.71 2.11 3.69
N LEU A 306 -0.55 2.16 4.33
CA LEU A 306 0.39 1.05 4.41
C LEU A 306 -0.05 0.12 5.54
N THR A 307 -0.21 -1.17 5.24
CA THR A 307 -0.56 -2.18 6.23
C THR A 307 0.45 -3.33 6.17
N HIS A 308 0.92 -3.78 7.34
CA HIS A 308 1.72 -4.98 7.49
C HIS A 308 1.07 -5.91 8.51
N TYR A 309 0.87 -7.14 8.08
CA TYR A 309 0.45 -8.25 8.92
C TYR A 309 1.68 -9.12 9.22
N GLY A 310 1.92 -9.36 10.51
CA GLY A 310 2.82 -10.44 10.94
C GLY A 310 2.14 -11.79 10.73
N SER A 311 2.94 -12.85 10.61
CA SER A 311 2.38 -14.20 10.54
C SER A 311 1.70 -14.59 11.85
N GLN A 312 0.77 -15.53 11.77
CA GLN A 312 -0.07 -16.04 12.85
C GLN A 312 -1.12 -15.05 13.42
N VAL A 313 -1.12 -13.77 13.02
CA VAL A 313 -2.18 -12.82 13.42
C VAL A 313 -3.53 -13.20 12.79
N TYR A 314 -3.53 -13.51 11.50
CA TYR A 314 -4.71 -14.00 10.75
C TYR A 314 -4.37 -15.14 9.78
N LEU A 315 -3.14 -15.17 9.28
CA LEU A 315 -2.64 -16.09 8.26
C LEU A 315 -1.21 -16.50 8.61
N ASP A 316 -0.73 -17.58 8.01
CA ASP A 316 0.66 -18.05 8.18
C ASP A 316 1.69 -17.21 7.41
N PHE A 317 1.33 -16.01 6.95
CA PHE A 317 2.19 -15.15 6.14
C PHE A 317 2.48 -13.83 6.82
N ASN A 318 3.71 -13.36 6.68
CA ASN A 318 4.06 -11.96 6.77
C ASN A 318 3.78 -11.32 5.41
N PHE A 319 2.97 -10.27 5.35
CA PHE A 319 2.65 -9.60 4.09
C PHE A 319 2.39 -8.12 4.31
N THR A 320 2.78 -7.32 3.33
CA THR A 320 2.73 -5.86 3.40
C THR A 320 2.16 -5.35 2.10
N TYR A 321 1.18 -4.44 2.19
CA TYR A 321 0.56 -3.88 1.00
C TYR A 321 -0.01 -2.49 1.29
N VAL A 322 -0.36 -1.81 0.20
CA VAL A 322 -0.97 -0.49 0.23
C VAL A 322 -2.44 -0.58 -0.16
N THR A 323 -3.28 0.00 0.67
CA THR A 323 -4.71 0.18 0.42
C THR A 323 -4.97 1.61 -0.03
N PHE A 324 -5.54 1.79 -1.22
CA PHE A 324 -6.00 3.07 -1.74
C PHE A 324 -7.48 3.26 -1.38
N ASN A 325 -7.79 4.25 -0.54
CA ASN A 325 -9.17 4.55 -0.17
C ASN A 325 -9.79 5.56 -1.14
N TYR A 326 -10.92 5.21 -1.72
CA TYR A 326 -11.71 6.10 -2.57
C TYR A 326 -12.73 6.88 -1.75
N ARG A 327 -13.33 6.22 -0.76
CA ARG A 327 -14.36 6.84 0.07
C ARG A 327 -14.48 6.18 1.42
N SER A 328 -15.00 6.95 2.37
CA SER A 328 -15.28 6.50 3.72
C SER A 328 -16.64 7.01 4.18
N THR A 329 -17.19 6.38 5.21
CA THR A 329 -18.36 6.93 5.90
C THR A 329 -17.93 8.04 6.86
N TYR A 330 -18.77 9.05 7.02
CA TYR A 330 -18.53 10.17 7.91
C TYR A 330 -19.82 10.58 8.63
N VAL A 331 -19.64 11.10 9.84
CA VAL A 331 -20.75 11.56 10.68
C VAL A 331 -20.97 13.05 10.44
N GLN A 332 -22.16 13.40 9.96
CA GLN A 332 -22.61 14.78 9.86
C GLN A 332 -23.50 15.12 11.05
N TYR A 333 -23.07 16.10 11.85
CA TYR A 333 -23.89 16.64 12.94
C TYR A 333 -24.95 17.60 12.40
N LEU A 334 -26.18 17.45 12.87
CA LEU A 334 -27.33 18.25 12.44
C LEU A 334 -27.52 19.51 13.31
N ASN A 335 -26.77 19.64 14.41
CA ASN A 335 -26.81 20.79 15.29
C ASN A 335 -25.42 21.14 15.85
N GLN A 336 -25.24 22.40 16.30
CA GLN A 336 -23.97 22.89 16.84
C GLN A 336 -23.55 22.15 18.13
N ALA A 337 -24.52 21.68 18.91
CA ALA A 337 -24.28 20.93 20.15
C ALA A 337 -23.78 19.49 19.90
N LYS A 338 -23.73 19.02 18.63
CA LYS A 338 -23.34 17.66 18.24
C LYS A 338 -24.15 16.54 18.92
N THR A 339 -25.40 16.82 19.29
CA THR A 339 -26.29 15.84 19.95
C THR A 339 -27.19 15.07 18.98
N SER A 340 -27.28 15.52 17.73
CA SER A 340 -27.99 14.83 16.66
C SER A 340 -27.07 14.70 15.45
N SER A 341 -27.01 13.51 14.86
CA SER A 341 -26.12 13.22 13.73
C SER A 341 -26.72 12.19 12.78
N VAL A 342 -26.25 12.22 11.55
CA VAL A 342 -26.51 11.21 10.52
C VAL A 342 -25.18 10.66 10.02
N ASN A 343 -25.12 9.37 9.71
CA ASN A 343 -23.95 8.76 9.08
C ASN A 343 -24.17 8.72 7.57
N LEU A 344 -23.21 9.22 6.80
CA LEU A 344 -23.29 9.38 5.36
C LEU A 344 -22.09 8.72 4.70
N LEU A 345 -22.25 8.35 3.43
CA LEU A 345 -21.16 7.90 2.59
C LEU A 345 -20.58 9.09 1.81
N GLN A 346 -19.25 9.19 1.73
CA GLN A 346 -18.58 10.14 0.86
C GLN A 346 -18.95 9.89 -0.61
N ALA A 347 -19.36 10.96 -1.29
CA ALA A 347 -19.79 10.91 -2.69
C ALA A 347 -18.65 10.46 -3.62
#